data_AF-F9PBZ6-F1
#
_entry.id   AF-F9PBZ6-F1
#
_cell.length_a   1.000
_cell.length_b   1.000
_cell.length_c   1.000
_cell.angle_alpha   90.00
_cell.angle_beta   90.00
_cell.angle_gamma   90.00
#
_symmetry.space_group_name_H-M   'P 1'
#
loop_
_entity.id
_entity.type
_entity.pdbx_description
1 polymer ?
#
loop_
_entity_poly.entity_id
_entity_poly.type
_entity_poly.pdbx_seq_one_letter_code
_entity_poly.pdbx_strand_id
1 'polypeptide(L)'
;MYVADVTVSSSEYLKTAFAQNSFGTNVTAKTSVTAADNDAILAVNGDYYGANSSGFVIRNGVVYRDTVRENSNNGDLAIYKDGSFKIIYEDQISADQLVKDGVINLLAFGPALVENGEIAVGKNQEVGQAMASNPRTAIGIIDENHYIIVVSDGRTSESEGLSLYQLAEVMKSYGAKNCLQS
;
A
#
# COMPACT_ATOMS: atom_id res chain seq x y z
N MET A 1 -17.98 -3.45 0.42
CA MET A 1 -16.79 -2.91 -0.30
C MET A 1 -17.05 -1.45 -0.58
N TYR A 2 -16.05 -0.61 -0.35
CA TYR A 2 -16.05 0.82 -0.61
C TYR A 2 -14.92 1.13 -1.59
N VAL A 3 -15.17 2.08 -2.49
CA VAL A 3 -14.22 2.52 -3.50
C VAL A 3 -14.14 4.04 -3.44
N ALA A 4 -12.94 4.58 -3.34
CA ALA A 4 -12.66 6.00 -3.41
C ALA A 4 -11.81 6.26 -4.67
N ASP A 5 -12.43 6.91 -5.64
CA ASP A 5 -11.79 7.47 -6.84
C ASP A 5 -11.36 8.91 -6.50
N VAL A 6 -10.04 9.14 -6.48
CA VAL A 6 -9.46 10.35 -5.89
C VAL A 6 -8.54 11.04 -6.90
N THR A 7 -8.91 12.25 -7.31
CA THR A 7 -8.01 13.15 -8.04
C THR A 7 -7.55 14.26 -7.11
N VAL A 8 -6.25 14.54 -7.11
CA VAL A 8 -5.67 15.67 -6.38
C VAL A 8 -4.99 16.64 -7.34
N SER A 9 -4.91 17.92 -6.96
CA SER A 9 -4.21 18.92 -7.77
C SER A 9 -2.68 18.87 -7.63
N SER A 10 -2.17 18.10 -6.68
CA SER A 10 -0.75 17.89 -6.42
C SER A 10 -0.53 16.57 -5.69
N SER A 11 0.51 15.83 -6.07
CA SER A 11 0.96 14.60 -5.40
C SER A 11 1.34 14.82 -3.93
N GLU A 12 1.69 16.04 -3.53
CA GLU A 12 2.07 16.39 -2.15
C GLU A 12 0.95 16.18 -1.12
N TYR A 13 -0.30 16.05 -1.59
CA TYR A 13 -1.44 15.73 -0.74
C TYR A 13 -1.55 14.25 -0.38
N LEU A 14 -0.87 13.35 -1.12
CA LEU A 14 -0.77 11.94 -0.77
C LEU A 14 0.35 11.73 0.26
N LYS A 15 -0.03 11.54 1.53
CA LYS A 15 0.91 11.40 2.64
C LYS A 15 0.73 10.08 3.37
N THR A 16 1.76 9.73 4.15
CA THR A 16 1.68 8.66 5.14
C THR A 16 1.92 9.23 6.54
N ALA A 17 1.28 8.62 7.54
CA ALA A 17 1.42 9.00 8.93
C ALA A 17 1.56 7.74 9.81
N PHE A 18 2.38 7.85 10.85
CA PHE A 18 2.53 6.79 11.85
C PHE A 18 1.48 6.91 12.95
N ALA A 19 1.14 5.77 13.56
CA ALA A 19 0.43 5.79 14.82
C ALA A 19 1.21 6.61 15.86
N GLN A 20 0.53 7.54 16.54
CA GLN A 20 1.14 8.41 17.56
C GLN A 20 2.36 9.20 17.05
N ASN A 21 2.45 9.43 15.74
CA ASN A 21 3.58 10.11 15.07
C ASN A 21 4.96 9.50 15.39
N SER A 22 5.02 8.20 15.68
CA SER A 22 6.24 7.52 16.09
C SER A 22 6.52 6.26 15.28
N PHE A 23 7.75 6.12 14.81
CA PHE A 23 8.24 4.88 14.21
C PHE A 23 8.65 3.90 15.30
N GLY A 24 8.10 2.70 15.26
CA GLY A 24 8.42 1.63 16.21
C GLY A 24 7.54 0.41 16.02
N THR A 25 7.87 -0.66 16.74
CA THR A 25 7.04 -1.86 16.80
C THR A 25 5.96 -1.71 17.88
N ASN A 26 4.80 -2.36 17.68
CA ASN A 26 3.67 -2.32 18.62
C ASN A 26 3.11 -0.92 18.96
N VAL A 27 3.44 0.10 18.17
CA VAL A 27 2.82 1.43 18.27
C VAL A 27 1.53 1.41 17.45
N THR A 28 0.38 1.57 18.11
CA THR A 28 -0.93 1.47 17.46
C THR A 28 -1.82 2.66 17.79
N ALA A 29 -2.68 3.01 16.83
CA ALA A 29 -3.75 3.99 16.93
C ALA A 29 -4.84 3.60 15.93
N LYS A 30 -6.09 4.03 16.17
CA LYS A 30 -7.14 3.89 15.15
C LYS A 30 -6.82 4.81 13.97
N THR A 31 -7.05 4.37 12.74
CA THR A 31 -6.89 5.21 11.53
C THR A 31 -7.63 6.53 11.66
N SER A 32 -8.82 6.54 12.28
CA SER A 32 -9.60 7.77 12.51
C SER A 32 -8.91 8.77 13.43
N VAL A 33 -8.12 8.32 14.40
CA VAL A 33 -7.35 9.19 15.30
C VAL A 33 -6.19 9.81 14.53
N THR A 34 -5.40 8.98 13.85
CA THR A 34 -4.29 9.45 13.01
C THR A 34 -4.78 10.40 11.90
N ALA A 35 -5.95 10.15 11.31
CA ALA A 35 -6.57 11.02 10.34
C ALA A 35 -6.91 12.40 10.94
N ALA A 36 -7.55 12.43 12.11
CA ALA A 36 -7.88 13.67 12.81
C ALA A 36 -6.63 14.46 13.22
N ASP A 37 -5.60 13.78 13.72
CA ASP A 37 -4.32 14.41 14.13
C ASP A 37 -3.54 15.04 12.96
N ASN A 38 -3.87 14.65 11.72
CA ASN A 38 -3.21 15.12 10.50
C ASN A 38 -4.16 15.88 9.56
N ASP A 39 -5.35 16.27 10.02
CA ASP A 39 -6.37 16.98 9.23
C ASP A 39 -6.70 16.29 7.90
N ALA A 40 -6.70 14.95 7.89
CA ALA A 40 -6.90 14.17 6.66
C ALA A 40 -8.37 14.19 6.21
N ILE A 41 -8.59 14.46 4.92
CA ILE A 41 -9.92 14.36 4.28
C ILE A 41 -10.35 12.90 4.11
N LEU A 42 -9.39 12.03 3.76
CA LEU A 42 -9.57 10.59 3.60
C LEU A 42 -8.35 9.86 4.17
N ALA A 43 -8.59 8.76 4.89
CA ALA A 43 -7.52 7.91 5.41
C ALA A 43 -7.95 6.45 5.44
N VAL A 44 -7.01 5.56 5.12
CA VAL A 44 -7.12 4.10 5.27
C VAL A 44 -5.90 3.58 6.03
N ASN A 45 -5.94 2.34 6.52
CA ASN A 45 -4.73 1.73 7.09
C ASN A 45 -3.64 1.62 6.02
N GLY A 46 -2.37 1.77 6.44
CA GLY A 46 -1.21 1.51 5.61
C GLY A 46 -0.74 0.07 5.72
N ASP A 47 0.56 -0.13 5.53
CA ASP A 47 1.24 -1.43 5.55
C ASP A 47 1.51 -1.99 6.97
N TYR A 48 2.14 -3.18 7.00
CA TYR A 48 2.39 -3.93 8.23
C TYR A 48 3.80 -3.68 8.83
N TYR A 49 4.37 -2.48 8.63
CA TYR A 49 5.78 -2.23 8.94
C TYR A 49 6.17 -2.55 10.39
N GLY A 50 5.29 -2.23 11.36
CA GLY A 50 5.54 -2.33 12.79
C GLY A 50 5.42 -3.74 13.37
N ALA A 51 4.91 -4.69 12.59
CA ALA A 51 4.84 -6.10 12.95
C ALA A 51 6.02 -6.92 12.40
N ASN A 52 6.79 -6.34 11.47
CA ASN A 52 7.97 -6.96 10.88
C ASN A 52 9.24 -6.31 11.44
N SER A 53 10.35 -7.05 11.47
CA SER A 53 11.69 -6.51 11.77
C SER A 53 12.52 -6.24 10.51
N SER A 54 12.11 -6.76 9.35
CA SER A 54 12.73 -6.56 8.04
C SER A 54 11.78 -5.87 7.04
N GLY A 55 12.32 -5.47 5.89
CA GLY A 55 11.63 -4.75 4.82
C GLY A 55 11.87 -3.26 4.81
N PHE A 56 11.77 -2.63 3.65
CA PHE A 56 12.00 -1.19 3.57
C PHE A 56 10.90 -0.41 4.28
N VAL A 57 11.28 0.69 4.93
CA VAL A 57 10.33 1.68 5.45
C VAL A 57 10.79 3.06 5.03
N ILE A 58 10.10 3.63 4.06
CA ILE A 58 10.30 5.01 3.60
C ILE A 58 9.01 5.78 3.85
N ARG A 59 9.08 6.86 4.61
CA ARG A 59 7.92 7.71 4.92
C ARG A 59 8.31 9.17 4.79
N ASN A 60 7.56 9.92 3.99
CA ASN A 60 7.77 11.34 3.73
C ASN A 60 9.23 11.70 3.38
N GLY A 61 9.90 10.84 2.58
CA GLY A 61 11.27 11.03 2.11
C GLY A 61 12.36 10.60 3.09
N VAL A 62 12.01 10.02 4.24
CA VAL A 62 12.96 9.53 5.25
C VAL A 62 13.01 8.01 5.25
N VAL A 63 14.23 7.46 5.22
CA VAL A 63 14.49 6.02 5.40
C VAL A 63 14.51 5.69 6.88
N TYR A 64 13.57 4.87 7.33
CA TYR A 64 13.49 4.37 8.71
C TYR A 64 14.05 2.94 8.86
N ARG A 65 14.04 2.17 7.77
CA ARG A 65 14.60 0.82 7.72
C ARG A 65 15.03 0.48 6.29
N ASP A 66 16.23 -0.07 6.17
CA ASP A 66 16.86 -0.50 4.92
C ASP A 66 17.37 -1.95 5.09
N THR A 67 16.44 -2.89 5.14
CA THR A 67 16.72 -4.32 5.28
C THR A 67 15.82 -5.08 4.34
N VAL A 68 16.35 -6.08 3.64
CA VAL A 68 15.62 -6.92 2.68
C VAL A 68 14.82 -8.00 3.43
N ARG A 69 13.56 -8.24 3.07
CA ARG A 69 12.71 -9.34 3.57
C ARG A 69 13.07 -10.65 2.90
N GLU A 70 12.78 -11.75 3.59
CA GLU A 70 12.97 -13.10 3.03
C GLU A 70 12.15 -13.34 1.75
N ASN A 71 10.99 -12.70 1.64
CA ASN A 71 10.12 -12.72 0.46
C ASN A 71 10.30 -11.47 -0.40
N SER A 72 11.54 -11.06 -0.67
CA SER A 72 11.88 -9.88 -1.51
C SER A 72 11.31 -9.92 -2.93
N ASN A 73 10.88 -11.10 -3.38
CA ASN A 73 10.15 -11.29 -4.63
C ASN A 73 8.68 -10.83 -4.57
N ASN A 74 8.15 -10.50 -3.39
CA ASN A 74 6.91 -9.77 -3.24
C ASN A 74 7.20 -8.28 -3.40
N GLY A 75 6.76 -7.71 -4.53
CA GLY A 75 7.03 -6.31 -4.82
C GLY A 75 6.37 -5.34 -3.82
N ASP A 76 7.02 -4.20 -3.63
CA ASP A 76 6.54 -3.08 -2.81
C ASP A 76 6.11 -1.91 -3.67
N LEU A 77 5.17 -1.12 -3.15
CA LEU A 77 4.68 0.06 -3.86
C LEU A 77 5.53 1.27 -3.46
N ALA A 78 6.41 1.69 -4.37
CA ALA A 78 7.13 2.96 -4.27
C ALA A 78 6.25 4.10 -4.81
N ILE A 79 6.09 5.14 -4.00
CA ILE A 79 5.35 6.38 -4.32
C ILE A 79 6.38 7.50 -4.46
N TYR A 80 6.48 8.03 -5.67
CA TYR A 80 7.44 9.08 -6.02
C TYR A 80 6.88 10.47 -5.73
N LYS A 81 7.79 11.43 -5.58
CA LYS A 81 7.45 12.84 -5.35
C LYS A 81 6.59 13.43 -6.47
N ASP A 82 6.74 12.95 -7.70
CA ASP A 82 5.92 13.34 -8.84
C ASP A 82 4.51 12.70 -8.85
N GLY A 83 4.18 11.89 -7.83
CA GLY A 83 2.89 11.22 -7.70
C GLY A 83 2.81 9.88 -8.41
N SER A 84 3.83 9.48 -9.18
CA SER A 84 3.85 8.19 -9.87
C SER A 84 4.07 7.03 -8.91
N PHE A 85 3.52 5.86 -9.24
CA PHE A 85 3.72 4.62 -8.50
C PHE A 85 4.54 3.63 -9.33
N LYS A 86 5.46 2.91 -8.68
CA LYS A 86 6.13 1.74 -9.25
C LYS A 86 6.16 0.59 -8.27
N ILE A 87 6.15 -0.62 -8.82
CA ILE A 87 6.50 -1.81 -8.06
C ILE A 87 8.03 -1.93 -8.04
N ILE A 88 8.60 -2.14 -6.87
CA ILE A 88 10.04 -2.37 -6.68
C ILE A 88 10.26 -3.69 -5.96
N TYR A 89 11.48 -4.23 -6.05
CA TYR A 89 11.89 -5.43 -5.35
C TYR A 89 13.13 -5.12 -4.49
N GLU A 90 13.05 -5.43 -3.21
CA GLU A 90 14.03 -5.00 -2.19
C GLU A 90 15.45 -5.57 -2.43
N ASP A 91 15.58 -6.68 -3.17
CA ASP A 91 16.86 -7.30 -3.51
C ASP A 91 17.54 -6.68 -4.75
N GLN A 92 16.88 -5.74 -5.42
CA GLN A 92 17.37 -5.09 -6.65
C GLN A 92 17.86 -3.66 -6.42
N ILE A 93 17.44 -3.00 -5.34
CA ILE A 93 17.71 -1.58 -5.07
C ILE A 93 17.67 -1.31 -3.55
N SER A 94 18.49 -0.39 -3.04
CA SER A 94 18.46 0.00 -1.63
C SER A 94 17.43 1.10 -1.33
N ALA A 95 16.98 1.21 -0.08
CA ALA A 95 16.06 2.27 0.32
C ALA A 95 16.67 3.68 0.12
N ASP A 96 17.96 3.84 0.38
CA ASP A 96 18.68 5.10 0.14
C ASP A 96 18.70 5.50 -1.34
N GLN A 97 18.85 4.52 -2.24
CA GLN A 97 18.81 4.81 -3.67
C GLN A 97 17.39 5.18 -4.12
N LEU A 98 16.37 4.52 -3.59
CA LEU A 98 14.97 4.87 -3.87
C LEU A 98 14.66 6.33 -3.48
N VAL A 99 15.09 6.79 -2.31
CA VAL A 99 14.90 8.19 -1.91
C VAL A 99 15.65 9.16 -2.83
N LYS A 100 16.88 8.83 -3.25
CA LYS A 100 17.63 9.63 -4.23
C LYS A 100 16.92 9.71 -5.58
N ASP A 101 16.25 8.62 -5.97
CA ASP A 101 15.45 8.55 -7.21
C ASP A 101 14.08 9.22 -7.08
N GLY A 102 13.77 9.80 -5.91
CA GLY A 102 12.59 10.62 -5.68
C GLY A 102 11.43 9.89 -4.99
N VAL A 103 11.65 8.68 -4.45
CA VAL A 103 10.64 7.99 -3.62
C VAL A 103 10.44 8.75 -2.31
N ILE A 104 9.19 9.08 -2.00
CA ILE A 104 8.81 9.73 -0.74
C ILE A 104 8.06 8.81 0.20
N ASN A 105 7.36 7.79 -0.31
CA ASN A 105 6.71 6.78 0.53
C ASN A 105 6.89 5.39 -0.11
N LEU A 106 6.97 4.35 0.71
CA LEU A 106 7.04 2.97 0.23
C LEU A 106 6.14 2.06 1.08
N LEU A 107 5.15 1.41 0.49
CA LEU A 107 4.28 0.48 1.21
C LEU A 107 4.75 -0.95 1.01
N ALA A 108 5.06 -1.64 2.12
CA ALA A 108 5.60 -3.00 2.12
C ALA A 108 4.61 -4.00 2.72
N PHE A 109 3.89 -4.72 1.85
CA PHE A 109 2.91 -5.73 2.25
C PHE A 109 2.96 -6.94 1.31
N GLY A 110 2.80 -6.70 0.00
CA GLY A 110 3.03 -7.67 -1.08
C GLY A 110 2.09 -8.89 -1.08
N PRO A 111 1.85 -9.54 -2.24
CA PRO A 111 2.37 -9.21 -3.57
C PRO A 111 1.69 -8.00 -4.22
N ALA A 112 2.28 -7.47 -5.29
CA ALA A 112 1.60 -6.55 -6.20
C ALA A 112 0.33 -7.18 -6.77
N LEU A 113 -0.74 -6.39 -6.88
CA LEU A 113 -2.02 -6.84 -7.41
C LEU A 113 -2.08 -6.61 -8.92
N VAL A 114 -1.71 -5.41 -9.36
CA VAL A 114 -1.60 -5.01 -10.77
C VAL A 114 -0.25 -4.32 -10.97
N GLU A 115 0.42 -4.67 -12.05
CA GLU A 115 1.68 -4.08 -12.47
C GLU A 115 1.62 -3.80 -13.97
N ASN A 116 1.96 -2.58 -14.37
CA ASN A 116 1.89 -2.11 -15.76
C ASN A 116 0.52 -2.37 -16.44
N GLY A 117 -0.57 -2.27 -15.67
CA GLY A 117 -1.95 -2.50 -16.14
C GLY A 117 -2.37 -3.97 -16.21
N GLU A 118 -1.48 -4.90 -15.87
CA GLU A 118 -1.75 -6.33 -15.90
C GLU A 118 -1.82 -6.94 -14.50
N ILE A 119 -2.71 -7.92 -14.31
CA ILE A 119 -2.85 -8.60 -13.03
C ILE A 119 -1.55 -9.36 -12.75
N ALA A 120 -0.90 -9.04 -11.62
CA ALA A 120 0.39 -9.59 -11.23
C ALA A 120 0.28 -10.78 -10.25
N VAL A 121 -0.88 -10.94 -9.61
CA VAL A 121 -1.14 -11.99 -8.63
C VAL A 121 -1.83 -13.21 -9.27
N GLY A 122 -1.40 -14.42 -8.88
CA GLY A 122 -2.04 -15.66 -9.33
C GLY A 122 -3.40 -15.91 -8.69
N LYS A 123 -4.28 -16.65 -9.36
CA LYS A 123 -5.64 -16.99 -8.85
C LYS A 123 -5.66 -17.68 -7.48
N ASN A 124 -4.61 -18.47 -7.20
CA ASN A 124 -4.47 -19.23 -5.94
C ASN A 124 -3.41 -18.62 -5.02
N GLN A 125 -2.84 -17.47 -5.37
CA GLN A 125 -1.84 -16.80 -4.56
C GLN A 125 -2.54 -16.01 -3.46
N GLU A 126 -2.16 -16.28 -2.22
CA GLU A 126 -2.68 -15.65 -1.02
C GLU A 126 -1.53 -15.41 -0.05
N VAL A 127 -1.69 -14.44 0.85
CA VAL A 127 -0.72 -14.22 1.94
C VAL A 127 -1.07 -15.11 3.13
N GLY A 128 -0.10 -15.73 3.79
CA GLY A 128 -0.33 -16.78 4.80
C GLY A 128 -1.17 -16.39 6.02
N GLN A 129 -1.28 -15.09 6.34
CA GLN A 129 -2.20 -14.58 7.37
C GLN A 129 -3.62 -14.30 6.86
N ALA A 130 -3.84 -14.44 5.56
CA ALA A 130 -5.12 -14.29 4.86
C ALA A 130 -5.63 -15.61 4.33
N MET A 131 -6.09 -16.46 5.26
CA MET A 131 -7.05 -17.49 4.88
C MET A 131 -8.39 -16.82 4.55
N ALA A 132 -9.07 -17.31 3.50
CA ALA A 132 -10.25 -16.76 2.86
C ALA A 132 -11.31 -16.23 3.84
N SER A 133 -11.21 -14.95 4.22
CA SER A 133 -12.24 -14.18 4.93
C SER A 133 -11.81 -12.72 5.20
N ASN A 134 -10.62 -12.27 4.80
CA ASN A 134 -10.03 -11.07 5.40
C ASN A 134 -10.54 -9.76 4.78
N PRO A 135 -10.77 -8.73 5.61
CA PRO A 135 -10.86 -7.38 5.09
C PRO A 135 -9.57 -7.03 4.35
N ARG A 136 -9.69 -6.31 3.24
CA ARG A 136 -8.54 -5.87 2.43
C ARG A 136 -8.61 -4.38 2.19
N THR A 137 -7.44 -3.76 2.16
CA THR A 137 -7.26 -2.40 1.65
C THR A 137 -6.29 -2.48 0.49
N ALA A 138 -6.54 -1.74 -0.58
CA ALA A 138 -5.61 -1.59 -1.70
C ALA A 138 -5.58 -0.14 -2.15
N ILE A 139 -4.42 0.26 -2.68
CA ILE A 139 -4.20 1.56 -3.30
C ILE A 139 -3.52 1.36 -4.66
N GLY A 140 -3.95 2.14 -5.65
CA GLY A 140 -3.37 2.13 -6.98
C GLY A 140 -3.41 3.50 -7.64
N ILE A 141 -2.64 3.63 -8.73
CA ILE A 141 -2.65 4.81 -9.60
C ILE A 141 -3.37 4.48 -10.91
N ILE A 142 -4.27 5.35 -11.35
CA ILE A 142 -4.94 5.29 -12.65
C ILE A 142 -4.20 6.20 -13.63
N ASP A 143 -3.96 7.45 -13.24
CA ASP A 143 -3.22 8.45 -14.02
C ASP A 143 -2.50 9.47 -13.14
N GLU A 144 -1.86 10.49 -13.73
CA GLU A 144 -1.18 11.55 -12.98
C GLU A 144 -2.12 12.15 -11.91
N ASN A 145 -1.70 12.05 -10.64
CA ASN A 145 -2.46 12.51 -9.47
C ASN A 145 -3.88 11.94 -9.35
N HIS A 146 -4.16 10.82 -10.01
CA HIS A 146 -5.45 10.12 -10.02
C HIS A 146 -5.28 8.72 -9.44
N TYR A 147 -5.80 8.53 -8.23
CA TYR A 147 -5.62 7.35 -7.41
C TYR A 147 -6.94 6.64 -7.17
N ILE A 148 -6.85 5.34 -6.87
CA ILE A 148 -7.98 4.52 -6.47
C ILE A 148 -7.63 3.83 -5.17
N ILE A 149 -8.55 3.90 -4.21
CA ILE A 149 -8.46 3.19 -2.93
C ILE A 149 -9.67 2.29 -2.80
N VAL A 150 -9.45 1.01 -2.51
CA VAL A 150 -10.51 0.03 -2.32
C VAL A 150 -10.39 -0.56 -0.92
N VAL A 151 -11.50 -0.58 -0.19
CA VAL A 151 -11.62 -1.26 1.11
C VAL A 151 -12.74 -2.29 1.02
N SER A 152 -12.43 -3.56 1.26
CA SER A 152 -13.44 -4.61 1.39
C SER A 152 -13.53 -5.06 2.83
N ASP A 153 -14.76 -5.14 3.33
CA ASP A 153 -15.03 -5.81 4.60
C ASP A 153 -14.86 -7.32 4.42
N GLY A 154 -14.47 -7.99 5.49
CA GLY A 154 -14.39 -9.44 5.57
C GLY A 154 -14.65 -9.90 7.00
N ARG A 155 -14.78 -11.20 7.22
CA ARG A 155 -15.08 -11.82 8.53
C ARG A 155 -16.42 -11.36 9.10
N THR A 156 -17.39 -11.05 8.25
CA THR A 156 -18.75 -10.66 8.66
C THR A 156 -19.77 -11.61 8.04
N SER A 157 -20.97 -11.70 8.62
CA SER A 157 -22.09 -12.44 8.04
C SER A 157 -22.56 -11.86 6.70
N GLU A 158 -22.20 -10.62 6.40
CA GLU A 158 -22.61 -9.89 5.20
C GLU A 158 -21.54 -9.94 4.09
N SER A 159 -20.27 -10.22 4.44
CA SER A 159 -19.14 -10.26 3.49
C SER A 159 -18.04 -11.22 3.97
N GLU A 160 -17.70 -12.16 3.11
CA GLU A 160 -16.52 -13.03 3.23
C GLU A 160 -15.23 -12.33 2.76
N GLY A 161 -15.31 -11.10 2.24
CA GLY A 161 -14.14 -10.40 1.69
C GLY A 161 -13.77 -10.87 0.29
N LEU A 162 -12.67 -10.32 -0.23
CA LEU A 162 -12.15 -10.61 -1.57
C LEU A 162 -10.84 -11.39 -1.48
N SER A 163 -10.65 -12.35 -2.39
CA SER A 163 -9.32 -12.90 -2.66
C SER A 163 -8.40 -11.83 -3.24
N LEU A 164 -7.08 -12.06 -3.21
CA LEU A 164 -6.15 -11.14 -3.87
C LEU A 164 -6.46 -10.98 -5.36
N TYR A 165 -6.81 -12.09 -6.03
CA TYR A 165 -7.14 -12.07 -7.44
C TYR A 165 -8.41 -11.26 -7.73
N GLN A 166 -9.47 -11.44 -6.95
CA GLN A 166 -10.69 -10.65 -7.10
C GLN A 166 -10.46 -9.16 -6.83
N LEU A 167 -9.62 -8.84 -5.83
CA LEU A 167 -9.24 -7.46 -5.56
C LEU A 167 -8.43 -6.87 -6.74
N ALA A 168 -7.52 -7.65 -7.33
CA ALA A 168 -6.78 -7.23 -8.53
C ALA A 168 -7.70 -7.01 -9.74
N GLU A 169 -8.71 -7.87 -9.95
CA GLU A 169 -9.75 -7.68 -10.98
C GLU A 169 -10.52 -6.37 -10.76
N VAL A 170 -10.91 -6.08 -9.52
CA VAL A 170 -11.56 -4.80 -9.17
C VAL A 170 -10.63 -3.64 -9.51
N MET A 171 -9.39 -3.63 -9.00
CA MET A 171 -8.44 -2.55 -9.25
C MET A 171 -8.20 -2.32 -10.75
N LYS A 172 -8.03 -3.41 -11.53
CA LYS A 172 -7.85 -3.33 -12.99
C LYS A 172 -9.09 -2.80 -13.70
N SER A 173 -10.30 -3.15 -13.25
CA SER A 173 -11.55 -2.64 -13.83
C SER A 173 -11.75 -1.13 -13.66
N TYR A 174 -11.14 -0.53 -12.63
CA TYR A 174 -11.05 0.92 -12.46
C TYR A 174 -9.87 1.56 -13.21
N GLY A 175 -9.08 0.77 -13.94
CA GLY A 175 -7.96 1.28 -14.75
C GLY A 175 -6.65 1.46 -13.98
N ALA A 176 -6.48 0.82 -12.81
CA ALA A 176 -5.22 0.90 -12.08
C ALA A 176 -4.06 0.36 -12.94
N LYS A 177 -2.98 1.13 -13.03
CA LYS A 177 -1.72 0.77 -13.73
C LYS A 177 -0.77 0.03 -12.81
N ASN A 178 -0.58 0.51 -11.58
CA ASN A 178 0.21 -0.14 -10.54
C ASN A 178 -0.58 -0.09 -9.23
N CYS A 179 -0.72 -1.22 -8.55
CA CYS A 179 -1.39 -1.27 -7.25
C CYS A 179 -0.87 -2.39 -6.34
N LEU A 180 -1.01 -2.14 -5.05
CA LEU A 180 -0.62 -3.05 -3.98
C LEU A 180 -1.77 -3.16 -2.99
N GLN A 181 -1.92 -4.33 -2.39
CA GLN A 181 -2.65 -4.42 -1.14
C GLN A 181 -1.85 -3.74 -0.02
N SER A 182 -2.48 -2.91 0.79
CA SER A 182 -1.89 -2.30 1.99
C SER A 182 -2.27 -3.05 3.26
#